data_AF-A0ABD1Y7A1-F1
#
_entry.id   AF-A0ABD1Y7A1-F1
#
_cell.length_a   1.000
_cell.length_b   1.000
_cell.length_c   1.000
_cell.angle_alpha   90.00
_cell.angle_beta   90.00
_cell.angle_gamma   90.00
#
_symmetry.space_group_name_H-M   'P 1'
#
loop_
_entity.id
_entity.type
_entity.pdbx_description
1 polymer ?
#
loop_
_entity_poly.entity_id
_entity_poly.type
_entity_poly.pdbx_seq_one_letter_code
_entity_poly.pdbx_strand_id
1 'polypeptide(L)'
;MRLCRSLNDYPEAVIDAAKSMPTAYPPPHEKVWCIMGNELFGDGVGKTVSPELYAADVKKLRNIIDKLYRGNVSRPSLVAPDSFYDKGRKEIPRFLDASGKSVDVITRHIYNLGPGLTETKDLISKVLNRSYAQNEIVHYKYLQNVLKEHSKTSAWVGEAGGAYNSGHHEVTDAFIFAFWYLDQLGTAARYNNQAFCRQSFVGGFYGLVDADFNPNPDYYGALLWRQLMGSGVLLVDIHGGVNEIRAYAHCQRSNNGGLSLLILNYSNSTKYLLDLNLLGYSSPGNFTTGEKCQEDECLTSSKASSSEVRLEYHMSAANGTVTSRIVLLNGQPLLVTPSGEIPTLSPVKVNSTSPISLAPLTYAYVVIPNANAPACTTR
;
A
#
# COMPACT_ATOMS: atom_id res chain seq x y z
N MET A 1 -6.27 -14.24 9.38
CA MET A 1 -4.98 -14.24 8.65
C MET A 1 -4.87 -12.93 7.89
N ARG A 2 -3.82 -12.15 8.15
CA ARG A 2 -3.54 -10.89 7.45
C ARG A 2 -2.58 -11.15 6.30
N LEU A 3 -2.83 -10.54 5.14
CA LEU A 3 -1.86 -10.56 4.04
C LEU A 3 -0.99 -9.30 4.11
N CYS A 4 0.29 -9.48 4.43
CA CYS A 4 1.23 -8.37 4.55
C CYS A 4 2.11 -8.28 3.33
N ARG A 5 1.99 -7.15 2.68
CA ARG A 5 2.71 -6.88 1.47
C ARG A 5 3.86 -5.92 1.74
N SER A 6 5.05 -6.29 1.30
CA SER A 6 6.17 -5.35 1.20
C SER A 6 5.88 -4.26 0.17
N LEU A 7 6.21 -3.02 0.55
CA LEU A 7 6.13 -1.82 -0.29
C LEU A 7 7.49 -1.39 -0.84
N ASN A 8 8.59 -1.78 -0.18
CA ASN A 8 9.99 -1.53 -0.58
C ASN A 8 10.77 -2.84 -0.41
N ASP A 9 11.53 -3.32 -1.42
CA ASP A 9 12.35 -4.56 -1.54
C ASP A 9 12.48 -5.49 -0.31
N TYR A 10 11.35 -5.82 0.29
CA TYR A 10 11.21 -6.73 1.41
C TYR A 10 10.45 -7.95 0.87
N PRO A 11 10.77 -9.15 1.35
CA PRO A 11 9.99 -10.33 1.01
C PRO A 11 8.54 -10.16 1.52
N GLU A 12 7.58 -10.73 0.79
CA GLU A 12 6.17 -10.75 1.16
C GLU A 12 5.95 -11.67 2.36
N ALA A 13 4.94 -11.37 3.20
CA ALA A 13 4.69 -12.14 4.42
C ALA A 13 3.18 -12.37 4.64
N VAL A 14 2.83 -13.56 5.10
CA VAL A 14 1.51 -13.84 5.67
C VAL A 14 1.67 -13.77 7.19
N ILE A 15 0.94 -12.86 7.85
CA ILE A 15 0.90 -12.83 9.31
C ILE A 15 -0.26 -13.74 9.74
N ASP A 16 0.11 -14.92 10.23
CA ASP A 16 -0.82 -15.83 10.89
C ASP A 16 -0.77 -15.65 12.41
N ALA A 17 -1.95 -15.55 13.03
CA ALA A 17 -2.09 -15.51 14.47
C ALA A 17 -1.93 -16.95 14.98
N ALA A 18 -0.68 -17.32 15.28
CA ALA A 18 -0.26 -18.51 16.03
C ALA A 18 -1.19 -19.74 15.93
N LYS A 19 -1.04 -20.53 14.86
CA LYS A 19 -1.28 -21.98 14.93
C LYS A 19 0.06 -22.70 14.98
N SER A 20 0.19 -23.60 15.96
CA SER A 20 1.31 -24.51 16.25
C SER A 20 2.49 -24.45 15.29
N MET A 21 3.67 -24.04 15.80
CA MET A 21 4.93 -24.15 15.08
C MET A 21 5.08 -25.55 14.46
N PRO A 22 5.10 -25.70 13.12
CA PRO A 22 5.64 -26.90 12.53
C PRO A 22 7.13 -26.95 12.89
N THR A 23 7.64 -28.13 13.21
CA THR A 23 9.04 -28.42 13.55
C THR A 23 10.03 -28.18 12.40
N ALA A 24 9.64 -27.42 11.36
CA ALA A 24 10.45 -27.09 10.22
C ALA A 24 10.92 -25.64 10.34
N TYR A 25 12.24 -25.44 10.41
CA TYR A 25 12.84 -24.12 10.22
C TYR A 25 12.34 -23.52 8.90
N PRO A 26 11.91 -22.24 8.89
CA PRO A 26 11.51 -21.59 7.66
C PRO A 26 12.71 -21.55 6.69
N PRO A 27 12.47 -21.68 5.37
CA PRO A 27 13.53 -21.64 4.38
C PRO A 27 14.37 -20.34 4.50
N PRO A 28 15.66 -20.37 4.12
CA PRO A 28 16.63 -19.30 4.39
C PRO A 28 16.31 -17.91 3.79
N HIS A 29 15.20 -17.76 3.07
CA HIS A 29 14.74 -16.51 2.46
C HIS A 29 13.47 -15.94 3.11
N GLU A 30 12.84 -16.65 4.06
CA GLU A 30 11.68 -16.16 4.79
C GLU A 30 12.11 -15.39 6.04
N LYS A 31 11.81 -14.09 6.10
CA LYS A 31 11.96 -13.29 7.32
C LYS A 31 10.82 -13.63 8.28
N VAL A 32 11.16 -14.08 9.48
CA VAL A 32 10.21 -14.34 10.56
C VAL A 32 9.98 -13.06 11.36
N TRP A 33 8.75 -12.85 11.81
CA TRP A 33 8.36 -11.70 12.62
C TRP A 33 7.74 -12.20 13.92
N CYS A 34 8.02 -11.52 15.02
CA CYS A 34 7.30 -11.71 16.27
C CYS A 34 6.48 -10.46 16.53
N ILE A 35 5.17 -10.62 16.75
CA ILE A 35 4.26 -9.54 17.13
C ILE A 35 3.91 -9.73 18.60
N MET A 36 3.92 -8.65 19.37
CA MET A 36 3.45 -8.66 20.75
C MET A 36 2.09 -7.97 20.81
N GLY A 37 1.10 -8.57 21.45
CA GLY A 37 -0.23 -7.96 21.64
C GLY A 37 -1.01 -7.67 20.36
N ASN A 38 -2.24 -7.21 20.54
CA ASN A 38 -3.09 -6.67 19.48
C ASN A 38 -4.01 -5.63 20.11
N GLU A 39 -3.97 -4.39 19.63
CA GLU A 39 -4.85 -3.30 20.06
C GLU A 39 -4.82 -3.01 21.57
N LEU A 40 -3.64 -3.15 22.19
CA LEU A 40 -3.42 -2.90 23.62
C LEU A 40 -2.76 -1.54 23.91
N PHE A 41 -2.59 -0.69 22.89
CA PHE A 41 -1.85 0.56 22.97
C PHE A 41 -2.69 1.72 22.43
N GLY A 42 -2.49 2.93 22.96
CA GLY A 42 -3.22 4.11 22.50
C GLY A 42 -4.74 3.97 22.63
N ASP A 43 -5.47 4.10 21.52
CA ASP A 43 -6.93 3.90 21.45
C ASP A 43 -7.31 2.41 21.45
N GLY A 44 -6.61 1.60 22.25
CA GLY A 44 -6.77 0.16 22.33
C GLY A 44 -8.20 -0.30 22.60
N VAL A 45 -8.50 -1.55 22.26
CA VAL A 45 -9.84 -2.14 22.38
C VAL A 45 -9.95 -2.89 23.70
N GLY A 46 -10.84 -2.43 24.57
CA GLY A 46 -11.15 -3.06 25.86
C GLY A 46 -10.12 -2.78 26.97
N LYS A 47 -8.81 -2.89 26.70
CA LYS A 47 -7.74 -2.52 27.64
C LYS A 47 -6.60 -1.80 26.94
N THR A 48 -6.03 -0.81 27.64
CA THR A 48 -4.86 -0.07 27.19
C THR A 48 -3.73 -0.20 28.20
N VAL A 49 -2.52 -0.39 27.70
CA VAL A 49 -1.26 -0.44 28.45
C VAL A 49 -0.49 0.84 28.18
N SER A 50 0.16 1.41 29.21
CA SER A 50 0.97 2.62 29.03
C SER A 50 2.18 2.35 28.13
N PRO A 51 2.69 3.37 27.41
CA PRO A 51 3.86 3.21 26.55
C PRO A 51 5.07 2.60 27.24
N GLU A 52 5.37 3.00 28.48
CA GLU A 52 6.53 2.52 29.22
C GLU A 52 6.39 1.07 29.67
N LEU A 53 5.18 0.66 30.08
CA LEU A 53 4.92 -0.72 30.49
C LEU A 53 4.97 -1.65 29.26
N TYR A 54 4.35 -1.25 28.16
CA TYR A 54 4.41 -2.01 26.92
C TYR A 54 5.86 -2.15 26.42
N ALA A 55 6.65 -1.07 26.49
CA ALA A 55 8.08 -1.09 26.16
C ALA A 55 8.89 -2.04 27.06
N ALA A 56 8.57 -2.11 28.36
CA ALA A 56 9.21 -3.05 29.27
C ALA A 56 8.93 -4.51 28.89
N ASP A 57 7.71 -4.82 28.45
CA ASP A 57 7.35 -6.17 28.01
C ASP A 57 7.98 -6.52 26.66
N VAL A 58 8.03 -5.58 25.73
CA VAL A 58 8.78 -5.70 24.47
C VAL A 58 10.27 -5.98 24.72
N LYS A 59 10.90 -5.31 25.69
CA LYS A 59 12.29 -5.60 26.09
C LYS A 59 12.47 -7.02 26.62
N LYS A 60 11.52 -7.52 27.41
CA LYS A 60 11.55 -8.92 27.89
C LYS A 60 11.45 -9.89 26.72
N LEU A 61 10.52 -9.66 25.80
CA LEU A 61 10.36 -10.50 24.60
C LEU A 61 11.60 -10.45 23.71
N ARG A 62 12.19 -9.27 23.51
CA ARG A 62 13.46 -9.11 22.81
C ARG A 62 14.57 -9.96 23.43
N ASN A 63 14.72 -9.94 24.75
CA ASN A 63 15.70 -10.78 25.44
C ASN A 63 15.45 -12.27 25.25
N ILE A 64 14.20 -12.70 25.17
CA ILE A 64 13.84 -14.11 24.89
C ILE A 64 14.25 -14.46 23.45
N ILE A 65 13.89 -13.63 22.47
CA ILE A 65 14.28 -13.80 21.07
C ILE A 65 15.81 -13.88 20.94
N ASP A 66 16.54 -12.96 21.55
CA ASP A 66 18.01 -12.89 21.44
C ASP A 66 18.70 -14.12 22.05
N LYS A 67 18.10 -14.71 23.11
CA LYS A 67 18.58 -15.96 23.70
C LYS A 67 18.30 -17.16 22.81
N LEU A 68 17.09 -17.27 22.26
CA LEU A 68 16.68 -18.39 21.41
C LEU A 68 17.40 -18.40 20.05
N TYR A 69 17.70 -17.23 19.50
CA TYR A 69 18.32 -17.06 18.17
C TYR A 69 19.78 -16.62 18.26
N ARG A 70 20.47 -16.92 19.36
CA ARG A 70 21.86 -16.52 19.56
C ARG A 70 22.77 -17.12 18.48
N GLY A 71 23.50 -16.27 17.76
CA GLY A 71 24.37 -16.69 16.66
C GLY A 71 23.64 -17.08 15.37
N ASN A 72 22.32 -16.93 15.32
CA ASN A 72 21.52 -17.17 14.11
C ASN A 72 21.31 -15.86 13.34
N VAL A 73 21.62 -15.88 12.04
CA VAL A 73 21.42 -14.75 11.13
C VAL A 73 19.94 -14.49 10.82
N SER A 74 19.06 -15.49 10.99
CA SER A 74 17.61 -15.43 10.74
C SER A 74 16.82 -15.08 12.00
N ARG A 75 17.38 -14.24 12.87
CA ARG A 75 16.69 -13.72 14.05
C ARG A 75 15.41 -12.96 13.64
N PRO A 76 14.25 -13.26 14.24
CA PRO A 76 13.02 -12.60 13.87
C PRO A 76 13.03 -11.13 14.27
N SER A 77 12.42 -10.31 13.42
CA SER A 77 12.18 -8.91 13.74
C SER A 77 11.05 -8.80 14.75
N LEU A 78 11.16 -7.87 15.70
CA LEU A 78 10.12 -7.58 16.68
C LEU A 78 9.24 -6.42 16.21
N VAL A 79 7.95 -6.71 16.04
CA VAL A 79 6.92 -5.82 15.53
C VAL A 79 5.97 -5.45 16.67
N ALA A 80 5.73 -4.16 16.87
CA ALA A 80 4.89 -3.62 17.93
C ALA A 80 4.43 -2.19 17.56
N PRO A 81 3.40 -1.60 18.15
CA PRO A 81 2.50 -2.17 19.16
C PRO A 81 1.28 -2.90 18.58
N ASP A 82 1.15 -2.96 17.26
CA ASP A 82 0.02 -3.57 16.55
C ASP A 82 -1.33 -3.01 17.02
N SER A 83 -1.46 -1.67 16.94
CA SER A 83 -2.56 -0.94 17.57
C SER A 83 -2.91 0.36 16.86
N PHE A 84 -3.93 1.03 17.38
CA PHE A 84 -4.30 2.40 17.06
C PHE A 84 -3.51 3.39 17.92
N TYR A 85 -3.12 4.52 17.33
CA TYR A 85 -2.58 5.66 18.07
C TYR A 85 -2.73 6.94 17.27
N ASP A 86 -2.79 8.05 18.00
CA ASP A 86 -2.92 9.41 17.47
C ASP A 86 -1.69 10.27 17.78
N LYS A 87 -1.38 11.20 16.88
CA LYS A 87 -0.23 12.13 17.02
C LYS A 87 -0.33 13.01 18.27
N GLY A 88 -1.54 13.32 18.74
CA GLY A 88 -1.81 14.28 19.81
C GLY A 88 -1.37 13.78 21.19
N ARG A 89 -1.31 12.45 21.39
CA ARG A 89 -1.00 11.84 22.70
C ARG A 89 0.47 11.56 22.93
N LYS A 90 1.32 11.71 21.91
CA LYS A 90 2.78 11.46 21.96
C LYS A 90 3.16 10.09 22.53
N GLU A 91 2.32 9.09 22.34
CA GLU A 91 2.53 7.74 22.88
C GLU A 91 3.70 7.03 22.18
N ILE A 92 3.83 7.21 20.86
CA ILE A 92 4.88 6.55 20.06
C ILE A 92 6.30 7.01 20.45
N PRO A 93 6.61 8.32 20.56
CA PRO A 93 7.91 8.77 21.07
C PRO A 93 8.23 8.16 22.43
N ARG A 94 7.30 8.22 23.39
CA ARG A 94 7.48 7.63 24.73
C ARG A 94 7.76 6.14 24.66
N PHE A 95 7.03 5.41 23.82
CA PHE A 95 7.24 3.97 23.60
C PHE A 95 8.61 3.67 22.99
N LEU A 96 9.01 4.42 21.98
CA LEU A 96 10.30 4.25 21.30
C LEU A 96 11.48 4.59 22.22
N ASP A 97 11.39 5.69 22.97
CA ASP A 97 12.38 6.06 23.99
C ASP A 97 12.50 4.99 25.06
N ALA A 98 11.36 4.53 25.59
CA ALA A 98 11.32 3.51 26.62
C ALA A 98 11.79 2.15 26.10
N SER A 99 11.52 1.79 24.84
CA SER A 99 11.89 0.47 24.27
C SER A 99 13.33 0.44 23.76
N GLY A 100 13.93 1.59 23.44
CA GLY A 100 15.27 1.72 22.91
C GLY A 100 15.41 0.95 21.59
N LYS A 101 16.45 0.12 21.45
CA LYS A 101 16.70 -0.68 20.22
C LYS A 101 15.94 -2.01 20.18
N SER A 102 14.92 -2.16 21.03
CA SER A 102 14.25 -3.45 21.18
C SER A 102 13.20 -3.70 20.11
N VAL A 103 12.65 -2.65 19.48
CA VAL A 103 11.63 -2.74 18.42
C VAL A 103 12.26 -2.50 17.06
N ASP A 104 12.03 -3.40 16.12
CA ASP A 104 12.50 -3.25 14.74
C ASP A 104 11.46 -2.57 13.85
N VAL A 105 10.17 -2.77 14.15
CA VAL A 105 9.06 -2.27 13.33
C VAL A 105 7.96 -1.67 14.22
N ILE A 106 7.55 -0.44 13.88
CA ILE A 106 6.35 0.20 14.41
C ILE A 106 5.16 -0.04 13.50
N THR A 107 4.07 -0.59 14.04
CA THR A 107 2.83 -0.86 13.30
C THR A 107 1.66 -0.02 13.75
N ARG A 108 0.84 0.44 12.79
CA ARG A 108 -0.48 1.05 13.04
C ARG A 108 -1.61 0.27 12.39
N HIS A 109 -2.79 0.30 13.02
CA HIS A 109 -4.04 -0.20 12.46
C HIS A 109 -4.82 0.91 11.72
N ILE A 110 -5.53 0.58 10.62
CA ILE A 110 -6.34 1.53 9.84
C ILE A 110 -7.77 1.01 9.60
N TYR A 111 -8.73 1.61 10.28
CA TYR A 111 -10.17 1.45 10.07
C TYR A 111 -10.89 2.80 10.07
N ASN A 112 -10.44 3.68 9.17
CA ASN A 112 -10.84 5.08 9.16
C ASN A 112 -12.22 5.35 8.55
N LEU A 113 -12.92 4.36 7.99
CA LEU A 113 -14.26 4.54 7.40
C LEU A 113 -15.40 4.32 8.41
N GLY A 114 -15.09 3.81 9.61
CA GLY A 114 -16.09 3.53 10.66
C GLY A 114 -16.60 2.08 10.63
N PRO A 115 -17.80 1.82 11.19
CA PRO A 115 -18.31 0.46 11.35
C PRO A 115 -18.81 -0.11 10.02
N GLY A 116 -18.59 -1.40 9.82
CA GLY A 116 -19.20 -2.21 8.76
C GLY A 116 -20.72 -2.31 8.85
N LEU A 117 -21.33 -1.88 9.96
CA LEU A 117 -22.79 -1.75 10.10
C LEU A 117 -23.34 -0.42 9.53
N THR A 118 -22.48 0.45 9.02
CA THR A 118 -22.91 1.70 8.36
C THR A 118 -23.74 1.38 7.12
N GLU A 119 -24.80 2.16 6.86
CA GLU A 119 -25.62 2.04 5.63
C GLU A 119 -24.77 2.07 4.35
N THR A 120 -25.14 1.26 3.36
CA THR A 120 -24.37 1.05 2.12
C THR A 120 -24.00 2.36 1.42
N LYS A 121 -24.99 3.26 1.24
CA LYS A 121 -24.78 4.55 0.56
C LYS A 121 -23.82 5.45 1.32
N ASP A 122 -23.93 5.47 2.65
CA ASP A 122 -23.08 6.28 3.51
C ASP A 122 -21.65 5.75 3.51
N LEU A 123 -21.46 4.43 3.58
CA LEU A 123 -20.12 3.84 3.52
C LEU A 123 -19.46 4.06 2.16
N ILE A 124 -20.21 3.93 1.04
CA ILE A 124 -19.70 4.29 -0.30
C ILE A 124 -19.29 5.76 -0.36
N SER A 125 -20.09 6.66 0.22
CA SER A 125 -19.74 8.09 0.26
C SER A 125 -18.42 8.32 0.99
N LYS A 126 -18.13 7.55 2.04
CA LYS A 126 -16.87 7.61 2.79
C LYS A 126 -15.70 7.04 1.99
N VAL A 127 -15.90 5.91 1.30
CA VAL A 127 -14.89 5.31 0.41
C VAL A 127 -14.44 6.30 -0.67
N LEU A 128 -15.39 7.05 -1.24
CA LEU A 128 -15.12 8.04 -2.27
C LEU A 128 -14.64 9.40 -1.73
N ASN A 129 -14.77 9.62 -0.42
CA ASN A 129 -14.32 10.85 0.20
C ASN A 129 -12.80 10.82 0.47
N ARG A 130 -12.06 11.51 -0.39
CA ARG A 130 -10.58 11.54 -0.34
C ARG A 130 -10.01 12.19 0.93
N SER A 131 -10.80 12.88 1.74
CA SER A 131 -10.36 13.41 3.03
C SER A 131 -9.90 12.31 3.99
N TYR A 132 -10.45 11.09 3.89
CA TYR A 132 -10.02 9.98 4.73
C TYR A 132 -8.54 9.63 4.48
N ALA A 133 -8.12 9.53 3.22
CA ALA A 133 -6.72 9.34 2.89
C ALA A 133 -5.85 10.56 3.24
N GLN A 134 -6.36 11.78 3.06
CA GLN A 134 -5.63 13.00 3.44
C GLN A 134 -5.40 13.08 4.96
N ASN A 135 -6.35 12.62 5.76
CA ASN A 135 -6.22 12.59 7.22
C ASN A 135 -5.19 11.55 7.67
N GLU A 136 -5.02 10.44 6.94
CA GLU A 136 -3.97 9.45 7.20
C GLU A 136 -2.56 10.01 6.92
N ILE A 137 -2.40 10.90 5.94
CA ILE A 137 -1.11 11.55 5.63
C ILE A 137 -0.52 12.24 6.87
N VAL A 138 -1.36 12.83 7.72
CA VAL A 138 -0.93 13.48 8.96
C VAL A 138 -0.24 12.49 9.90
N HIS A 139 -0.78 11.28 10.02
CA HIS A 139 -0.20 10.21 10.85
C HIS A 139 1.10 9.68 10.26
N TYR A 140 1.16 9.53 8.94
CA TYR A 140 2.39 9.09 8.28
C TYR A 140 3.52 10.12 8.41
N LYS A 141 3.24 11.41 8.18
CA LYS A 141 4.22 12.49 8.39
C LYS A 141 4.69 12.56 9.84
N TYR A 142 3.78 12.38 10.79
CA TYR A 142 4.11 12.32 12.20
C TYR A 142 5.08 11.17 12.49
N LEU A 143 4.75 9.94 12.06
CA LEU A 143 5.60 8.77 12.28
C LEU A 143 6.96 8.92 11.60
N GLN A 144 7.01 9.42 10.37
CA GLN A 144 8.27 9.73 9.69
C GLN A 144 9.15 10.69 10.49
N ASN A 145 8.56 11.73 11.07
CA ASN A 145 9.31 12.69 11.88
C ASN A 145 9.83 12.05 13.17
N VAL A 146 9.02 11.25 13.86
CA VAL A 146 9.46 10.53 15.07
C VAL A 146 10.61 9.57 14.73
N LEU A 147 10.50 8.81 13.64
CA LEU A 147 11.51 7.83 13.25
C LEU A 147 12.85 8.43 12.79
N LYS A 148 12.96 9.75 12.60
CA LYS A 148 14.26 10.41 12.38
C LYS A 148 15.23 10.19 13.55
N GLU A 149 14.71 10.12 14.77
CA GLU A 149 15.48 9.86 15.99
C GLU A 149 15.64 8.36 16.28
N HIS A 150 14.91 7.51 15.56
CA HIS A 150 14.91 6.04 15.70
C HIS A 150 15.19 5.36 14.36
N SER A 151 16.28 5.74 13.69
CA SER A 151 16.57 5.36 12.30
C SER A 151 16.72 3.85 12.01
N LYS A 152 16.83 3.02 13.06
CA LYS A 152 16.87 1.55 12.94
C LYS A 152 15.49 0.90 12.94
N THR A 153 14.45 1.66 13.23
CA THR A 153 13.07 1.19 13.32
C THR A 153 12.31 1.59 12.06
N SER A 154 11.59 0.66 11.45
CA SER A 154 10.76 0.92 10.27
C SER A 154 9.28 1.08 10.62
N ALA A 155 8.50 1.67 9.69
CA ALA A 155 7.06 1.88 9.84
C ALA A 155 6.27 0.94 8.93
N TRP A 156 5.27 0.27 9.47
CA TRP A 156 4.36 -0.61 8.74
C TRP A 156 2.90 -0.23 9.03
N VAL A 157 2.03 -0.49 8.06
CA VAL A 157 0.59 -0.65 8.35
C VAL A 157 0.38 -2.11 8.73
N GLY A 158 0.21 -2.38 10.03
CA GLY A 158 0.17 -3.74 10.61
C GLY A 158 -1.18 -4.44 10.49
N GLU A 159 -2.25 -3.66 10.31
CA GLU A 159 -3.59 -4.15 9.99
C GLU A 159 -4.41 -3.03 9.34
N ALA A 160 -5.13 -3.31 8.26
CA ALA A 160 -6.01 -2.34 7.64
C ALA A 160 -7.17 -3.01 6.91
N GLY A 161 -8.40 -2.64 7.28
CA GLY A 161 -9.62 -3.14 6.64
C GLY A 161 -10.63 -2.04 6.29
N GLY A 162 -10.32 -0.77 6.61
CA GLY A 162 -11.13 0.41 6.24
C GLY A 162 -12.39 0.55 7.08
N ALA A 163 -13.30 -0.42 6.98
CA ALA A 163 -14.46 -0.53 7.85
C ALA A 163 -14.28 -1.67 8.85
N TYR A 164 -14.36 -1.37 10.15
CA TYR A 164 -14.26 -2.38 11.22
C TYR A 164 -15.56 -3.21 11.31
N ASN A 165 -15.68 -4.14 12.26
CA ASN A 165 -16.81 -5.10 12.34
C ASN A 165 -16.96 -5.97 11.07
N SER A 166 -15.84 -6.50 10.58
CA SER A 166 -15.79 -7.44 9.45
C SER A 166 -16.18 -6.86 8.08
N GLY A 167 -16.22 -5.53 7.94
CA GLY A 167 -16.60 -4.88 6.68
C GLY A 167 -18.12 -4.88 6.43
N HIS A 168 -18.53 -4.57 5.21
CA HIS A 168 -19.92 -4.42 4.80
C HIS A 168 -20.13 -5.07 3.42
N HIS A 169 -21.07 -6.01 3.34
CA HIS A 169 -21.44 -6.66 2.09
C HIS A 169 -21.91 -5.63 1.04
N GLU A 170 -21.58 -5.84 -0.22
CA GLU A 170 -21.83 -4.92 -1.35
C GLU A 170 -21.00 -3.64 -1.33
N VAL A 171 -20.13 -3.46 -0.32
CA VAL A 171 -19.17 -2.37 -0.27
C VAL A 171 -17.75 -2.92 -0.18
N THR A 172 -17.36 -3.51 0.96
CA THR A 172 -15.95 -3.91 1.19
C THR A 172 -15.51 -5.16 0.45
N ASP A 173 -16.47 -5.94 -0.06
CA ASP A 173 -16.26 -7.09 -0.96
C ASP A 173 -16.59 -6.72 -2.43
N ALA A 174 -16.85 -5.45 -2.72
CA ALA A 174 -17.24 -4.96 -4.04
C ALA A 174 -16.17 -4.08 -4.69
N PHE A 175 -16.34 -3.80 -5.99
CA PHE A 175 -15.38 -3.06 -6.81
C PHE A 175 -15.04 -1.68 -6.25
N ILE A 176 -16.03 -0.98 -5.69
CA ILE A 176 -15.86 0.35 -5.13
C ILE A 176 -14.79 0.41 -4.04
N PHE A 177 -14.56 -0.67 -3.29
CA PHE A 177 -13.62 -0.65 -2.17
C PHE A 177 -12.16 -0.58 -2.60
N ALA A 178 -11.85 -0.95 -3.84
CA ALA A 178 -10.52 -0.84 -4.42
C ALA A 178 -10.01 0.61 -4.39
N PHE A 179 -10.92 1.60 -4.45
CA PHE A 179 -10.57 3.01 -4.31
C PHE A 179 -9.97 3.32 -2.95
N TRP A 180 -10.56 2.84 -1.86
CA TRP A 180 -9.97 3.04 -0.54
C TRP A 180 -8.69 2.23 -0.40
N TYR A 181 -8.72 0.94 -0.78
CA TYR A 181 -7.59 0.04 -0.56
C TYR A 181 -6.34 0.47 -1.32
N LEU A 182 -6.45 0.74 -2.61
CA LEU A 182 -5.31 1.10 -3.45
C LEU A 182 -4.79 2.52 -3.13
N ASP A 183 -5.66 3.46 -2.73
CA ASP A 183 -5.25 4.80 -2.28
C ASP A 183 -4.52 4.74 -0.94
N GLN A 184 -4.94 3.88 -0.01
CA GLN A 184 -4.19 3.61 1.23
C GLN A 184 -2.85 2.93 0.95
N LEU A 185 -2.81 1.95 0.05
CA LEU A 185 -1.60 1.23 -0.34
C LEU A 185 -0.56 2.20 -0.96
N GLY A 186 -0.98 3.02 -1.91
CA GLY A 186 -0.12 4.02 -2.53
C GLY A 186 0.30 5.14 -1.57
N THR A 187 -0.60 5.58 -0.69
CA THR A 187 -0.27 6.59 0.33
C THR A 187 0.76 6.04 1.33
N ALA A 188 0.58 4.81 1.81
CA ALA A 188 1.53 4.18 2.72
C ALA A 188 2.93 4.08 2.10
N ALA A 189 3.03 3.68 0.82
CA ALA A 189 4.28 3.61 0.08
C ALA A 189 4.94 4.98 -0.08
N ARG A 190 4.17 6.00 -0.48
CA ARG A 190 4.66 7.41 -0.61
C ARG A 190 5.27 7.94 0.68
N TYR A 191 4.78 7.50 1.83
CA TYR A 191 5.31 7.91 3.13
C TYR A 191 6.21 6.86 3.79
N ASN A 192 6.89 6.04 2.98
CA ASN A 192 7.96 5.14 3.42
C ASN A 192 7.52 4.12 4.49
N ASN A 193 6.26 3.67 4.44
CA ASN A 193 5.90 2.44 5.12
C ASN A 193 6.46 1.28 4.31
N GLN A 194 7.08 0.31 4.99
CA GLN A 194 7.76 -0.81 4.32
C GLN A 194 6.82 -1.99 4.07
N ALA A 195 5.71 -2.07 4.79
CA ALA A 195 4.68 -3.07 4.55
C ALA A 195 3.25 -2.53 4.77
N PHE A 196 2.30 -3.16 4.09
CA PHE A 196 0.87 -2.97 4.26
C PHE A 196 0.15 -4.29 4.47
N CYS A 197 -0.46 -4.46 5.64
CA CYS A 197 -1.16 -5.68 6.03
C CYS A 197 -2.67 -5.53 5.86
N ARG A 198 -3.22 -6.15 4.81
CA ARG A 198 -4.66 -6.18 4.56
C ARG A 198 -5.35 -7.12 5.54
N GLN A 199 -6.28 -6.56 6.31
CA GLN A 199 -7.33 -7.31 6.98
C GLN A 199 -8.48 -7.49 5.98
N SER A 200 -8.73 -8.68 5.46
CA SER A 200 -8.01 -9.95 5.68
C SER A 200 -7.65 -10.59 4.34
N PHE A 201 -6.83 -11.65 4.37
CA PHE A 201 -6.73 -12.50 3.18
C PHE A 201 -8.06 -13.25 2.96
N VAL A 202 -8.54 -13.95 3.99
CA VAL A 202 -9.81 -14.68 4.04
C VAL A 202 -10.54 -14.29 5.32
N GLY A 203 -11.86 -14.07 5.22
CA GLY A 203 -12.77 -13.86 6.34
C GLY A 203 -13.27 -12.42 6.47
N GLY A 204 -14.56 -12.25 6.75
CA GLY A 204 -15.24 -10.96 6.71
C GLY A 204 -15.48 -10.47 5.28
N PHE A 205 -16.35 -9.47 5.13
CA PHE A 205 -16.63 -8.82 3.85
C PHE A 205 -15.46 -8.01 3.32
N TYR A 206 -14.45 -7.67 4.12
CA TYR A 206 -13.23 -7.02 3.62
C TYR A 206 -12.17 -8.01 3.11
N GLY A 207 -12.45 -9.32 3.13
CA GLY A 207 -11.50 -10.35 2.73
C GLY A 207 -11.12 -10.20 1.26
N LEU A 208 -9.84 -10.41 0.91
CA LEU A 208 -9.43 -10.47 -0.50
C LEU A 208 -10.04 -11.68 -1.21
N VAL A 209 -10.33 -12.74 -0.45
CA VAL A 209 -10.95 -13.97 -0.92
C VAL A 209 -12.15 -14.28 0.01
N ASP A 210 -13.26 -14.69 -0.58
CA ASP A 210 -14.48 -15.04 0.16
C ASP A 210 -14.45 -16.44 0.77
N ALA A 211 -15.55 -16.85 1.40
CA ALA A 211 -15.67 -18.13 2.08
C ALA A 211 -15.62 -19.35 1.14
N ASP A 212 -15.93 -19.14 -0.14
CA ASP A 212 -15.90 -20.16 -1.19
C ASP A 212 -14.57 -20.14 -1.97
N PHE A 213 -13.57 -19.41 -1.45
CA PHE A 213 -12.27 -19.21 -2.07
C PHE A 213 -12.29 -18.46 -3.41
N ASN A 214 -13.35 -17.69 -3.66
CA ASN A 214 -13.41 -16.81 -4.83
C ASN A 214 -12.78 -15.43 -4.51
N PRO A 215 -11.93 -14.90 -5.38
CA PRO A 215 -11.36 -13.56 -5.20
C PRO A 215 -12.41 -12.47 -5.26
N ASN A 216 -12.40 -11.58 -4.26
CA ASN A 216 -13.10 -10.31 -4.31
C ASN A 216 -12.38 -9.30 -5.23
N PRO A 217 -13.05 -8.24 -5.70
CA PRO A 217 -12.47 -7.22 -6.57
C PRO A 217 -11.10 -6.67 -6.14
N ASP A 218 -10.91 -6.44 -4.85
CA ASP A 218 -9.66 -5.95 -4.28
C ASP A 218 -8.46 -6.88 -4.52
N TYR A 219 -8.70 -8.19 -4.66
CA TYR A 219 -7.65 -9.16 -4.98
C TYR A 219 -7.00 -8.84 -6.31
N TYR A 220 -7.78 -8.55 -7.35
CA TYR A 220 -7.26 -8.25 -8.69
C TYR A 220 -6.49 -6.93 -8.71
N GLY A 221 -6.98 -5.92 -7.98
CA GLY A 221 -6.26 -4.67 -7.77
C GLY A 221 -4.90 -4.88 -7.08
N ALA A 222 -4.86 -5.68 -6.02
CA ALA A 222 -3.62 -6.04 -5.33
C ALA A 222 -2.68 -6.90 -6.17
N LEU A 223 -3.22 -7.80 -7.00
CA LEU A 223 -2.45 -8.67 -7.89
C LEU A 223 -1.79 -7.87 -9.02
N LEU A 224 -2.46 -6.87 -9.59
CA LEU A 224 -1.83 -5.93 -10.53
C LEU A 224 -0.74 -5.10 -9.84
N TRP A 225 -1.01 -4.56 -8.64
CA TRP A 225 0.06 -3.92 -7.85
C TRP A 225 1.22 -4.92 -7.65
N ARG A 226 0.94 -6.22 -7.48
CA ARG A 226 1.95 -7.28 -7.29
C ARG A 226 2.86 -7.43 -8.47
N GLN A 227 2.26 -7.54 -9.64
CA GLN A 227 2.98 -7.81 -10.87
C GLN A 227 3.71 -6.57 -11.39
N LEU A 228 3.18 -5.36 -11.14
CA LEU A 228 3.60 -4.15 -11.85
C LEU A 228 4.43 -3.18 -10.99
N MET A 229 4.00 -2.91 -9.76
CA MET A 229 4.59 -1.86 -8.92
C MET A 229 5.84 -2.39 -8.20
N GLY A 230 7.00 -1.79 -8.50
CA GLY A 230 8.29 -2.06 -7.86
C GLY A 230 8.50 -1.28 -6.56
N SER A 231 9.70 -1.39 -5.98
CA SER A 231 10.07 -0.79 -4.69
C SER A 231 10.44 0.69 -4.78
N GLY A 232 10.93 1.17 -5.92
CA GLY A 232 11.29 2.56 -6.11
C GLY A 232 10.06 3.44 -6.21
N VAL A 233 9.69 4.15 -5.15
CA VAL A 233 8.52 5.05 -5.13
C VAL A 233 8.88 6.39 -5.78
N LEU A 234 8.01 6.88 -6.66
CA LEU A 234 8.19 8.13 -7.39
C LEU A 234 7.10 9.14 -7.03
N LEU A 235 7.43 10.42 -7.20
CA LEU A 235 6.46 11.50 -7.02
C LEU A 235 5.62 11.66 -8.29
N VAL A 236 4.34 11.95 -8.08
CA VAL A 236 3.38 12.30 -9.13
C VAL A 236 2.68 13.57 -8.70
N ASP A 237 2.61 14.52 -9.61
CA ASP A 237 1.86 15.75 -9.49
C ASP A 237 0.80 15.80 -10.59
N ILE A 238 -0.41 16.23 -10.21
CA ILE A 238 -1.57 16.32 -11.10
C ILE A 238 -1.81 17.79 -11.38
N HIS A 239 -1.63 18.20 -12.64
CA HIS A 239 -1.87 19.57 -13.10
C HIS A 239 -3.30 19.74 -13.66
N GLY A 240 -3.70 20.99 -13.87
CA GLY A 240 -5.01 21.32 -14.46
C GLY A 240 -6.15 21.45 -13.45
N GLY A 241 -5.86 21.54 -12.15
CA GLY A 241 -6.87 21.79 -11.12
C GLY A 241 -7.84 20.62 -10.87
N VAL A 242 -7.49 19.41 -11.30
CA VAL A 242 -8.34 18.23 -11.20
C VAL A 242 -8.26 17.62 -9.80
N ASN A 243 -9.37 17.66 -9.08
CA ASN A 243 -9.48 17.19 -7.71
C ASN A 243 -10.23 15.85 -7.61
N GLU A 244 -10.35 15.10 -8.69
CA GLU A 244 -11.00 13.79 -8.68
C GLU A 244 -10.03 12.67 -9.05
N ILE A 245 -8.84 13.02 -9.54
CA ILE A 245 -7.79 12.06 -9.87
C ILE A 245 -6.83 11.91 -8.68
N ARG A 246 -6.42 10.67 -8.44
CA ARG A 246 -5.29 10.30 -7.59
C ARG A 246 -4.35 9.44 -8.42
N ALA A 247 -3.04 9.63 -8.23
CA ALA A 247 -2.05 8.87 -8.95
C ALA A 247 -0.84 8.55 -8.08
N TYR A 248 -0.28 7.37 -8.31
CA TYR A 248 0.92 6.84 -7.64
C TYR A 248 1.84 6.26 -8.71
N ALA A 249 3.13 6.55 -8.64
CA ALA A 249 4.11 6.02 -9.58
C ALA A 249 5.23 5.30 -8.85
N HIS A 250 5.67 4.19 -9.42
CA HIS A 250 6.77 3.39 -8.94
C HIS A 250 7.66 3.03 -10.13
N CYS A 251 8.91 2.69 -9.85
CA CYS A 251 9.74 1.91 -10.77
C CYS A 251 9.04 0.59 -11.08
N GLN A 252 9.16 0.13 -12.32
CA GLN A 252 8.54 -1.12 -12.73
C GLN A 252 9.23 -2.30 -12.04
N ARG A 253 8.44 -3.25 -11.53
CA ARG A 253 8.94 -4.39 -10.76
C ARG A 253 9.90 -5.29 -11.56
N SER A 254 9.57 -5.56 -12.82
CA SER A 254 10.24 -6.60 -13.62
C SER A 254 11.11 -6.05 -14.74
N ASN A 255 11.32 -4.73 -14.81
CA ASN A 255 12.05 -4.10 -15.91
C ASN A 255 12.84 -2.88 -15.43
N ASN A 256 14.16 -2.92 -15.64
CA ASN A 256 15.07 -1.86 -15.24
C ASN A 256 14.81 -0.59 -16.06
N GLY A 257 14.70 0.57 -15.38
CA GLY A 257 14.38 1.84 -16.03
C GLY A 257 12.92 2.02 -16.47
N GLY A 258 12.07 0.99 -16.33
CA GLY A 258 10.64 1.07 -16.60
C GLY A 258 9.85 1.76 -15.49
N LEU A 259 8.68 2.29 -15.82
CA LEU A 259 7.77 2.96 -14.88
C LEU A 259 6.43 2.23 -14.80
N SER A 260 5.78 2.30 -13.64
CA SER A 260 4.42 1.80 -13.42
C SER A 260 3.63 2.81 -12.60
N LEU A 261 2.43 3.12 -13.07
CA LEU A 261 1.52 4.07 -12.43
C LEU A 261 0.23 3.36 -12.06
N LEU A 262 -0.35 3.74 -10.93
CA LEU A 262 -1.75 3.54 -10.60
C LEU A 262 -2.46 4.89 -10.69
N ILE A 263 -3.59 4.96 -11.39
CA ILE A 263 -4.42 6.16 -11.50
C ILE A 263 -5.85 5.81 -11.12
N LEU A 264 -6.46 6.56 -10.19
CA LEU A 264 -7.83 6.39 -9.74
C LEU A 264 -8.67 7.62 -10.12
N ASN A 265 -9.84 7.40 -10.72
CA ASN A 265 -10.82 8.46 -10.99
C ASN A 265 -12.01 8.37 -10.01
N TYR A 266 -12.04 9.29 -9.04
CA TYR A 266 -13.12 9.40 -8.06
C TYR A 266 -14.35 10.14 -8.60
N SER A 267 -14.32 10.70 -9.81
CA SER A 267 -15.48 11.36 -10.38
C SER A 267 -16.55 10.33 -10.71
N ASN A 268 -17.80 10.66 -10.36
CA ASN A 268 -18.97 9.84 -10.65
C ASN A 268 -19.57 10.06 -12.05
N SER A 269 -19.08 11.06 -12.78
CA SER A 269 -19.67 11.53 -14.04
C SER A 269 -18.65 11.95 -15.08
N THR A 270 -17.46 12.35 -14.66
CA THR A 270 -16.44 12.90 -15.56
C THR A 270 -15.46 11.83 -16.00
N LYS A 271 -15.35 11.66 -17.31
CA LYS A 271 -14.25 10.94 -17.96
C LYS A 271 -13.08 11.89 -18.12
N TYR A 272 -11.88 11.48 -17.70
CA TYR A 272 -10.67 12.27 -17.89
C TYR A 272 -9.81 11.72 -19.02
N LEU A 273 -9.17 12.63 -19.74
CA LEU A 273 -8.10 12.37 -20.69
C LEU A 273 -6.83 12.97 -20.10
N LEU A 274 -5.87 12.13 -19.71
CA LEU A 274 -4.68 12.54 -18.98
C LEU A 274 -3.46 12.39 -19.87
N ASP A 275 -2.76 13.50 -20.09
CA ASP A 275 -1.45 13.48 -20.72
C ASP A 275 -0.37 13.20 -19.66
N LEU A 276 0.57 12.35 -20.01
CA LEU A 276 1.67 11.98 -19.13
C LEU A 276 2.96 12.68 -19.60
N ASN A 277 3.55 13.46 -18.70
CA ASN A 277 4.84 14.09 -18.92
C ASN A 277 5.85 13.50 -17.92
N LEU A 278 6.95 12.96 -18.43
CA LEU A 278 8.06 12.50 -17.60
C LEU A 278 9.01 13.67 -17.39
N LEU A 279 9.14 14.11 -16.14
CA LEU A 279 10.11 15.12 -15.75
C LEU A 279 11.39 14.41 -15.29
N GLY A 280 12.45 14.55 -16.07
CA GLY A 280 13.76 14.03 -15.70
C GLY A 280 14.50 15.01 -14.82
N TYR A 281 15.10 14.53 -13.72
CA TYR A 281 16.28 15.18 -13.15
C TYR A 281 17.38 15.10 -14.21
N SER A 282 17.82 16.25 -14.71
CA SER A 282 18.99 16.32 -15.59
C SER A 282 20.19 15.71 -14.86
N SER A 283 21.04 14.98 -15.59
CA SER A 283 22.26 14.34 -15.09
C SER A 283 23.08 15.29 -14.19
N PRO A 284 23.88 14.77 -13.23
CA PRO A 284 24.80 15.59 -12.46
C PRO A 284 25.92 16.10 -13.37
N GLY A 285 25.66 17.15 -14.13
CA GLY A 285 26.69 17.96 -14.74
C GLY A 285 27.36 18.77 -13.64
N ASN A 286 28.60 18.43 -13.28
CA ASN A 286 29.55 19.22 -12.48
C ASN A 286 28.97 20.42 -11.71
N PHE A 287 28.11 20.20 -10.71
CA PHE A 287 27.79 21.23 -9.74
C PHE A 287 28.85 21.18 -8.65
N THR A 288 29.76 22.15 -8.69
CA THR A 288 30.62 22.48 -7.56
C THR A 288 29.74 22.75 -6.35
N THR A 289 30.04 22.06 -5.26
CA THR A 289 29.37 22.15 -3.96
C THR A 289 29.09 23.61 -3.55
N GLY A 290 27.83 24.04 -3.57
CA GLY A 290 27.46 25.33 -2.97
C GLY A 290 26.18 26.00 -3.48
N GLU A 291 25.70 25.72 -4.69
CA GLU A 291 24.55 26.44 -5.25
C GLU A 291 23.24 25.65 -5.11
N LYS A 292 22.26 26.25 -4.42
CA LYS A 292 20.89 25.72 -4.30
C LYS A 292 20.18 25.91 -5.64
N CYS A 293 19.84 24.83 -6.32
CA CYS A 293 18.92 24.87 -7.46
C CYS A 293 17.52 25.27 -6.98
N GLN A 294 16.93 26.32 -7.57
CA GLN A 294 15.50 26.61 -7.43
C GLN A 294 14.70 25.58 -8.26
N GLU A 295 13.60 25.07 -7.70
CA GLU A 295 12.85 23.88 -8.16
C GLU A 295 12.43 23.91 -9.64
N ASP A 296 12.29 25.07 -10.26
CA ASP A 296 11.76 25.23 -11.63
C ASP A 296 12.84 25.15 -12.75
N GLU A 297 14.12 25.37 -12.45
CA GLU A 297 15.17 25.50 -13.49
C GLU A 297 15.85 24.17 -13.89
N CYS A 298 15.62 23.07 -13.17
CA CYS A 298 16.25 21.77 -13.45
C CYS A 298 15.33 20.72 -14.10
N LEU A 299 14.08 21.07 -14.39
CA LEU A 299 13.08 20.15 -14.95
C LEU A 299 13.13 20.14 -16.48
N THR A 300 13.91 19.22 -17.05
CA THR A 300 13.78 18.92 -18.48
C THR A 300 12.62 17.94 -18.67
N SER A 301 11.53 18.38 -19.31
CA SER A 301 10.44 17.50 -19.71
C SER A 301 10.85 16.68 -20.94
N SER A 302 10.87 15.36 -20.81
CA SER A 302 10.97 14.45 -21.95
C SER A 302 9.58 13.98 -22.31
N LYS A 303 9.08 14.39 -23.48
CA LYS A 303 7.83 13.83 -24.03
C LYS A 303 8.12 12.43 -24.57
N ALA A 304 7.22 11.50 -24.31
CA ALA A 304 7.31 10.14 -24.83
C ALA A 304 7.35 10.15 -26.38
N SER A 305 8.16 9.28 -26.97
CA SER A 305 8.31 9.18 -28.42
C SER A 305 7.08 8.50 -29.04
N SER A 306 6.68 8.90 -30.25
CA SER A 306 5.55 8.31 -30.98
C SER A 306 5.72 6.84 -31.35
N SER A 307 6.94 6.31 -31.23
CA SER A 307 7.29 4.89 -31.43
C SER A 307 7.18 4.05 -30.17
N GLU A 308 6.98 4.66 -29.00
CA GLU A 308 6.91 3.95 -27.73
C GLU A 308 5.49 3.45 -27.45
N VAL A 309 5.42 2.21 -26.98
CA VAL A 309 4.17 1.56 -26.57
C VAL A 309 4.14 1.49 -25.06
N ARG A 310 3.04 1.96 -24.48
CA ARG A 310 2.71 1.73 -23.07
C ARG A 310 1.64 0.66 -22.92
N LEU A 311 1.61 0.03 -21.76
CA LEU A 311 0.68 -1.04 -21.43
C LEU A 311 -0.34 -0.52 -20.42
N GLU A 312 -1.63 -0.70 -20.69
CA GLU A 312 -2.70 -0.23 -19.81
C GLU A 312 -3.58 -1.39 -19.33
N TYR A 313 -3.95 -1.35 -18.05
CA TYR A 313 -4.81 -2.30 -17.38
C TYR A 313 -5.98 -1.51 -16.76
N HIS A 314 -7.04 -1.31 -17.52
CA HIS A 314 -8.22 -0.58 -17.08
C HIS A 314 -9.15 -1.49 -16.30
N MET A 315 -9.45 -1.10 -15.06
CA MET A 315 -10.29 -1.86 -14.14
C MET A 315 -11.61 -1.13 -13.95
N SER A 316 -12.72 -1.84 -14.17
CA SER A 316 -14.07 -1.32 -13.99
C SER A 316 -15.01 -2.36 -13.38
N ALA A 317 -16.11 -1.89 -12.79
CA ALA A 317 -17.16 -2.79 -12.32
C ALA A 317 -18.01 -3.28 -13.50
N ALA A 318 -18.41 -4.55 -13.46
CA ALA A 318 -19.38 -5.06 -14.44
C ALA A 318 -20.69 -4.25 -14.40
N ASN A 319 -21.27 -4.02 -15.58
CA ASN A 319 -22.50 -3.26 -15.78
C ASN A 319 -22.47 -1.80 -15.25
N GLY A 320 -21.28 -1.26 -14.92
CA GLY A 320 -21.14 0.06 -14.31
C GLY A 320 -21.65 0.14 -12.87
N THR A 321 -21.98 -1.00 -12.25
CA THR A 321 -22.49 -1.06 -10.88
C THR A 321 -21.32 -1.18 -9.91
N VAL A 322 -20.98 -0.08 -9.22
CA VAL A 322 -19.78 -0.05 -8.35
C VAL A 322 -19.82 -1.01 -7.16
N THR A 323 -21.02 -1.48 -6.77
CA THR A 323 -21.25 -2.53 -5.75
C THR A 323 -21.08 -3.95 -6.31
N SER A 324 -20.74 -4.10 -7.59
CA SER A 324 -20.50 -5.41 -8.22
C SER A 324 -19.24 -6.07 -7.67
N ARG A 325 -19.32 -7.39 -7.48
CA ARG A 325 -18.17 -8.27 -7.17
C ARG A 325 -17.45 -8.75 -8.44
N ILE A 326 -18.02 -8.49 -9.62
CA ILE A 326 -17.41 -8.84 -10.92
C ILE A 326 -16.62 -7.64 -11.44
N VAL A 327 -15.32 -7.85 -11.63
CA VAL A 327 -14.39 -6.87 -12.17
C VAL A 327 -14.13 -7.15 -13.65
N LEU A 328 -14.10 -6.09 -14.44
CA LEU A 328 -13.65 -6.13 -15.82
C LEU A 328 -12.21 -5.60 -15.92
N LEU A 329 -11.33 -6.35 -16.57
CA LEU A 329 -10.03 -5.87 -17.03
C LEU A 329 -10.12 -5.58 -18.52
N ASN A 330 -9.89 -4.33 -18.91
CA ASN A 330 -9.97 -3.87 -20.31
C ASN A 330 -11.31 -4.27 -20.97
N GLY A 331 -12.40 -4.24 -20.18
CA GLY A 331 -13.75 -4.61 -20.61
C GLY A 331 -14.08 -6.10 -20.56
N GLN A 332 -13.13 -6.97 -20.21
CA GLN A 332 -13.34 -8.42 -20.11
C GLN A 332 -13.47 -8.87 -18.64
N PRO A 333 -14.47 -9.69 -18.29
CA PRO A 333 -14.66 -10.13 -16.91
C PRO A 333 -13.53 -11.03 -16.43
N LEU A 334 -13.03 -10.76 -15.23
CA LEU A 334 -12.07 -11.60 -14.52
C LEU A 334 -12.84 -12.66 -13.74
N LEU A 335 -12.93 -13.86 -14.34
CA LEU A 335 -13.57 -15.02 -13.74
C LEU A 335 -12.50 -16.09 -13.46
N VAL A 336 -12.57 -16.66 -12.27
CA VAL A 336 -11.77 -17.83 -11.92
C VAL A 336 -12.25 -19.02 -12.75
N THR A 337 -11.33 -19.85 -13.23
CA THR A 337 -11.70 -21.07 -13.95
C THR A 337 -12.40 -22.05 -13.02
N PRO A 338 -13.16 -23.04 -13.53
CA PRO A 338 -13.75 -24.08 -12.69
C PRO A 338 -12.73 -24.87 -11.85
N SER A 339 -11.44 -24.86 -12.24
CA SER A 339 -10.33 -25.49 -11.51
C SER A 339 -9.70 -24.57 -10.44
N GLY A 340 -10.21 -23.35 -10.24
CA GLY A 340 -9.68 -22.41 -9.25
C GLY A 340 -8.50 -21.56 -9.74
N GLU A 341 -8.23 -21.53 -11.05
CA GLU A 341 -7.11 -20.77 -11.60
C GLU A 341 -7.48 -19.30 -11.82
N ILE A 342 -6.57 -18.41 -11.41
CA ILE A 342 -6.70 -16.97 -11.62
C ILE A 342 -6.42 -16.65 -13.09
N PRO A 343 -7.30 -15.90 -13.79
CA PRO A 343 -7.08 -15.55 -15.19
C PRO A 343 -5.84 -14.68 -15.38
N THR A 344 -5.19 -14.83 -16.54
CA THR A 344 -4.03 -14.00 -16.89
C THR A 344 -4.47 -12.55 -17.08
N LEU A 345 -3.83 -11.63 -16.34
CA LEU A 345 -4.12 -10.20 -16.44
C LEU A 345 -3.33 -9.60 -17.61
N SER A 346 -3.98 -9.49 -18.78
CA SER A 346 -3.34 -9.00 -20.00
C SER A 346 -3.60 -7.51 -20.25
N PRO A 347 -2.57 -6.70 -20.57
CA PRO A 347 -2.75 -5.30 -20.88
C PRO A 347 -3.28 -5.07 -22.28
N VAL A 348 -3.82 -3.87 -22.52
CA VAL A 348 -3.92 -3.31 -23.86
C VAL A 348 -2.66 -2.48 -24.16
N LYS A 349 -2.20 -2.55 -25.42
CA LYS A 349 -1.06 -1.77 -25.91
C LYS A 349 -1.56 -0.46 -26.49
N VAL A 350 -1.04 0.65 -26.00
CA VAL A 350 -1.45 2.00 -26.40
C VAL A 350 -0.22 2.81 -26.80
N ASN A 351 -0.37 3.69 -27.80
CA ASN A 351 0.71 4.60 -28.18
C ASN A 351 0.99 5.57 -27.01
N SER A 352 2.25 5.72 -26.62
CA SER A 352 2.65 6.55 -25.49
C SER A 352 2.28 8.03 -25.64
N THR A 353 2.03 8.54 -26.84
CA THR A 353 1.59 9.93 -27.06
C THR A 353 0.09 10.14 -26.95
N SER A 354 -0.71 9.07 -26.93
CA SER A 354 -2.17 9.19 -26.77
C SER A 354 -2.52 9.55 -25.32
N PRO A 355 -3.56 10.34 -25.05
CA PRO A 355 -3.99 10.57 -23.66
C PRO A 355 -4.45 9.26 -23.00
N ILE A 356 -4.19 9.11 -21.71
CA ILE A 356 -4.74 8.03 -20.89
C ILE A 356 -6.21 8.35 -20.62
N SER A 357 -7.11 7.49 -21.10
CA SER A 357 -8.55 7.67 -20.98
C SER A 357 -9.11 6.94 -19.78
N LEU A 358 -9.58 7.65 -18.76
CA LEU A 358 -10.10 7.06 -17.51
C LEU A 358 -11.58 7.40 -17.31
N ALA A 359 -12.43 6.38 -17.29
CA ALA A 359 -13.88 6.53 -17.12
C ALA A 359 -14.26 6.89 -15.67
N PRO A 360 -15.46 7.44 -15.42
CA PRO A 360 -15.94 7.69 -14.06
C PRO A 360 -15.89 6.45 -13.18
N LEU A 361 -15.46 6.58 -11.93
CA LEU A 361 -15.36 5.49 -10.94
C LEU A 361 -14.64 4.25 -11.51
N THR A 362 -13.54 4.48 -12.21
CA THR A 362 -12.59 3.42 -12.64
C THR A 362 -11.18 3.74 -12.19
N TYR A 363 -10.30 2.74 -12.23
CA TYR A 363 -8.87 2.91 -12.00
C TYR A 363 -8.09 2.13 -13.05
N ALA A 364 -6.85 2.53 -13.30
CA ALA A 364 -5.99 1.87 -14.26
C ALA A 364 -4.57 1.74 -13.73
N TYR A 365 -3.92 0.62 -14.08
CA TYR A 365 -2.46 0.55 -14.05
C TYR A 365 -1.91 0.89 -15.43
N VAL A 366 -0.89 1.74 -15.48
CA VAL A 366 -0.22 2.16 -16.72
C VAL A 366 1.27 1.88 -16.58
N VAL A 367 1.82 1.08 -17.49
CA VAL A 367 3.24 0.70 -17.49
C VAL A 367 3.92 1.29 -18.71
N ILE A 368 5.09 1.88 -18.50
CA ILE A 368 5.92 2.48 -19.55
C ILE A 368 7.25 1.73 -19.52
N PRO A 369 7.38 0.62 -20.25
CA PRO A 369 8.54 -0.25 -20.15
C PRO A 369 9.84 0.46 -20.54
N ASN A 370 9.79 1.29 -21.58
CA ASN A 370 10.97 1.92 -22.15
C ASN A 370 11.15 3.37 -21.68
N ALA A 371 10.67 3.71 -20.47
CA ALA A 371 10.80 5.06 -19.93
C ALA A 371 12.25 5.49 -19.71
N ASN A 372 13.18 4.52 -19.56
CA ASN A 372 14.60 4.75 -19.29
C ASN A 372 14.84 5.71 -18.13
N ALA A 373 14.00 5.63 -17.09
CA ALA A 373 14.03 6.54 -15.95
C ALA A 373 15.28 6.29 -15.10
N PRO A 374 16.21 7.26 -14.96
CA PRO A 374 17.47 7.05 -14.23
C PRO A 374 17.28 6.66 -12.76
N ALA A 375 16.23 7.16 -12.11
CA ALA A 375 15.88 6.78 -10.73
C ALA A 375 15.47 5.30 -10.60
N CYS A 376 15.09 4.66 -11.71
CA CYS A 376 14.66 3.27 -11.80
C CYS A 376 15.66 2.36 -12.49
N THR A 377 16.81 2.91 -12.89
CA THR A 377 17.95 2.09 -13.30
C THR A 377 18.78 1.77 -12.06
N THR A 378 18.87 0.50 -11.71
CA THR A 378 19.85 0.03 -10.73
C THR A 378 21.26 0.42 -11.19
N ARG A 379 22.03 1.04 -10.29
CA ARG A 379 23.49 1.15 -10.43
C ARG A 379 24.16 -0.08 -9.84
#